data_AF-A0A2M7ATH9-F1
#
_entry.id   AF-A0A2M7ATH9-F1
#
_cell.length_a   1.000
_cell.length_b   1.000
_cell.length_c   1.000
_cell.angle_alpha   90.00
_cell.angle_beta   90.00
_cell.angle_gamma   90.00
#
_symmetry.space_group_name_H-M   'P 1'
#
loop_
_entity.id
_entity.type
_entity.pdbx_description
1 polymer ?
#
loop_
_entity_poly.entity_id
_entity_poly.type
_entity_poly.pdbx_seq_one_letter_code
_entity_poly.pdbx_strand_id
1 'polypeptide(L)'
;MARRKSLFKLPFFKIKINKGTLSHIFGFLIFGSGLIFLISFIKSLANQESGRILFQIHQILVSKFGGLSIFIPLILILLSVHFFNTKKFKFIKPNVTGGLIMIFISLIGILQTGEIGASIFENLKLDFSVAGAVVIIGVILVIGLVLFLDTSIDAFLIFIFTVLKSGILFIKNYFLRTFFTKGDQKEM
;
A
#
# COMPACT_ATOMS: atom_id res chain seq x y z
N MET A 1 -36.99 -16.41 15.24
CA MET A 1 -36.09 -15.87 16.29
C MET A 1 -35.62 -14.47 15.90
N ALA A 2 -36.03 -13.42 16.62
CA ALA A 2 -35.64 -12.05 16.32
C ALA A 2 -34.22 -11.76 16.87
N ARG A 3 -33.24 -11.60 15.96
CA ARG A 3 -31.83 -11.34 16.30
C ARG A 3 -31.71 -9.94 16.92
N ARG A 4 -31.61 -9.84 18.25
CA ARG A 4 -31.38 -8.56 18.97
C ARG A 4 -30.10 -7.90 18.44
N LYS A 5 -30.23 -6.77 17.75
CA LYS A 5 -29.09 -5.93 17.36
C LYS A 5 -28.46 -5.38 18.65
N SER A 6 -27.21 -5.76 18.90
CA SER A 6 -26.44 -5.30 20.05
C SER A 6 -26.19 -3.79 19.92
N LEU A 7 -26.59 -3.01 20.92
CA LEU A 7 -26.44 -1.55 20.98
C LEU A 7 -25.18 -1.21 21.80
N PHE A 8 -24.38 -0.27 21.32
CA PHE A 8 -23.23 0.27 22.06
C PHE A 8 -23.66 1.56 22.77
N LYS A 9 -23.29 1.73 24.05
CA LYS A 9 -23.58 2.96 24.81
C LYS A 9 -22.32 3.83 24.82
N LEU A 10 -22.38 5.03 24.28
CA LEU A 10 -21.30 6.02 24.38
C LEU A 10 -21.42 6.72 25.75
N PRO A 11 -20.31 6.92 26.50
CA PRO A 11 -20.36 7.41 27.88
C PRO A 11 -20.87 8.86 28.02
N PHE A 12 -20.74 9.69 26.99
CA PHE A 12 -21.09 11.12 27.05
C PHE A 12 -22.44 11.48 26.40
N PHE A 13 -23.03 10.57 25.62
CA PHE A 13 -24.31 10.80 24.94
C PHE A 13 -25.28 9.69 25.29
N LYS A 14 -26.45 10.03 25.86
CA LYS A 14 -27.58 9.11 26.12
C LYS A 14 -28.26 8.59 24.84
N ILE A 15 -27.53 8.50 23.72
CA ILE A 15 -28.03 8.11 22.40
C ILE A 15 -27.63 6.65 22.15
N LYS A 16 -28.61 5.78 21.92
CA LYS A 16 -28.40 4.36 21.55
C LYS A 16 -28.16 4.28 20.05
N ILE A 17 -26.90 4.30 19.62
CA ILE A 17 -26.54 4.16 18.20
C ILE A 17 -26.43 2.67 17.84
N ASN A 18 -26.98 2.28 16.70
CA ASN A 18 -26.81 0.94 16.15
C ASN A 18 -25.33 0.73 15.76
N LYS A 19 -24.74 -0.40 16.16
CA LYS A 19 -23.36 -0.79 15.79
C LYS A 19 -23.08 -0.68 14.29
N GLY A 20 -24.08 -1.01 13.45
CA GLY A 20 -23.96 -0.83 12.00
C GLY A 20 -23.75 0.64 11.61
N THR A 21 -24.56 1.53 12.16
CA THR A 21 -24.46 2.98 11.91
C THR A 21 -23.12 3.53 12.38
N LEU A 22 -22.64 3.11 13.55
CA LEU A 22 -21.33 3.54 14.06
C LEU A 22 -20.19 3.13 13.12
N SER A 23 -20.21 1.88 12.63
CA SER A 23 -19.23 1.40 11.64
C SER A 23 -19.26 2.23 10.36
N HIS A 24 -20.45 2.54 9.83
CA HIS A 24 -20.57 3.38 8.63
C HIS A 24 -20.01 4.78 8.85
N ILE A 25 -20.23 5.39 10.02
CA ILE A 25 -19.66 6.71 10.35
C ILE A 25 -18.13 6.67 10.31
N PHE A 26 -17.51 5.65 10.94
CA PHE A 26 -16.06 5.46 10.87
C PHE A 26 -15.59 5.26 9.42
N GLY A 27 -16.30 4.46 8.63
CA GLY A 27 -15.99 4.28 7.21
C GLY A 27 -16.01 5.59 6.44
N PHE A 28 -17.04 6.43 6.61
CA PHE A 28 -17.11 7.73 5.95
C PHE A 28 -16.02 8.70 6.39
N LEU A 29 -15.64 8.72 7.67
CA LEU A 29 -14.55 9.56 8.16
C LEU A 29 -13.20 9.15 7.54
N ILE A 30 -12.90 7.84 7.52
CA ILE A 30 -11.67 7.31 6.92
C ILE A 30 -11.66 7.57 5.42
N PHE A 31 -12.77 7.29 4.72
CA PHE A 31 -12.91 7.54 3.29
C PHE A 31 -12.71 9.03 2.96
N GLY A 32 -13.37 9.92 3.71
CA GLY A 32 -13.23 11.37 3.55
C GLY A 32 -11.79 11.83 3.78
N SER A 33 -11.10 11.30 4.80
CA SER A 33 -9.68 11.61 5.01
C SER A 33 -8.79 11.13 3.86
N GLY A 34 -9.04 9.93 3.32
CA GLY A 34 -8.36 9.41 2.14
C GLY A 34 -8.55 10.30 0.92
N LEU A 35 -9.77 10.79 0.69
CA LEU A 35 -10.05 11.75 -0.39
C LEU A 35 -9.34 13.09 -0.18
N ILE A 36 -9.34 13.64 1.04
CA ILE A 36 -8.61 14.89 1.34
C ILE A 36 -7.12 14.73 1.05
N PHE A 37 -6.53 13.60 1.43
CA PHE A 37 -5.12 13.31 1.16
C PHE A 37 -4.87 13.14 -0.34
N LEU A 38 -5.79 12.48 -1.08
CA LEU A 38 -5.68 12.35 -2.53
C LEU A 38 -5.72 13.72 -3.23
N ILE A 39 -6.67 14.58 -2.84
CA ILE A 39 -6.80 15.94 -3.39
C ILE A 39 -5.55 16.77 -3.07
N SER A 40 -4.96 16.59 -1.90
CA SER A 40 -3.71 17.22 -1.50
C SER A 40 -2.55 16.88 -2.46
N PHE A 41 -2.42 15.61 -2.89
CA PHE A 41 -1.44 15.23 -3.94
C PHE A 41 -1.76 15.81 -5.31
N ILE A 42 -3.02 15.74 -5.75
CA ILE A 42 -3.44 16.29 -7.06
C ILE A 42 -3.11 17.79 -7.13
N LYS A 43 -3.36 18.51 -6.04
CA LYS A 43 -3.12 19.95 -5.98
C LYS A 43 -1.64 20.31 -6.01
N SER A 44 -0.83 19.57 -5.25
CA SER A 44 0.62 19.77 -5.28
C SER A 44 1.20 19.48 -6.67
N LEU A 45 0.65 18.50 -7.39
CA LEU A 45 1.09 18.16 -8.75
C LEU A 45 0.64 19.22 -9.78
N ALA A 46 -0.53 19.82 -9.58
CA ALA A 46 -1.08 20.86 -10.45
C ALA A 46 -0.49 22.27 -10.18
N ASN A 47 0.51 22.38 -9.30
CA ASN A 47 1.16 23.65 -8.89
C ASN A 47 0.16 24.76 -8.51
N GLN A 48 -0.97 24.40 -7.88
CA GLN A 48 -1.98 25.37 -7.48
C GLN A 48 -1.68 25.94 -6.09
N GLU A 49 -1.46 27.25 -6.01
CA GLU A 49 -1.06 27.93 -4.77
C GLU A 49 -2.19 28.13 -3.74
N SER A 50 -3.44 27.85 -4.09
CA SER A 50 -4.54 28.01 -3.15
C SER A 50 -4.54 26.91 -2.07
N GLY A 51 -5.23 27.08 -0.93
CA GLY A 51 -5.48 25.98 0.03
C GLY A 51 -4.28 25.53 0.88
N ARG A 52 -3.80 26.43 1.74
CA ARG A 52 -2.70 26.23 2.72
C ARG A 52 -2.75 24.91 3.49
N ILE A 53 -3.94 24.47 3.93
CA ILE A 53 -4.08 23.24 4.72
C ILE A 53 -3.73 21.99 3.89
N LEU A 54 -4.19 21.93 2.63
CA LEU A 54 -3.90 20.80 1.75
C LEU A 54 -2.40 20.71 1.44
N PHE A 55 -1.75 21.86 1.28
CA PHE A 55 -0.30 21.91 1.11
C PHE A 55 0.44 21.41 2.35
N GLN A 56 0.03 21.81 3.55
CA GLN A 56 0.61 21.30 4.80
C GLN A 56 0.41 19.79 4.96
N ILE A 57 -0.78 19.28 4.64
CA ILE A 57 -1.06 17.84 4.65
C ILE A 57 -0.11 17.10 3.70
N HIS A 58 0.07 17.61 2.48
CA HIS A 58 1.00 17.03 1.50
C HIS A 58 2.43 17.00 2.06
N GLN A 59 2.91 18.12 2.59
CA GLN A 59 4.25 18.22 3.16
C GLN A 59 4.46 17.24 4.31
N ILE A 60 3.49 17.11 5.22
CA ILE A 60 3.56 16.14 6.32
C ILE A 60 3.63 14.71 5.77
N LEU A 61 2.78 14.36 4.81
CA LEU A 61 2.77 13.02 4.20
C LEU A 61 4.11 12.69 3.54
N VAL A 62 4.67 13.64 2.77
CA VAL A 62 5.96 13.47 2.10
C VAL A 62 7.13 13.44 3.09
N SER A 63 7.13 14.26 4.16
CA SER A 63 8.18 14.19 5.19
C SER A 63 8.17 12.84 5.91
N LYS A 64 6.98 12.31 6.24
CA LYS A 64 6.86 11.04 6.97
C LYS A 64 7.15 9.82 6.12
N PHE A 65 6.66 9.76 4.89
CA PHE A 65 6.68 8.54 4.06
C PHE A 65 7.48 8.67 2.75
N GLY A 66 8.04 9.85 2.46
CA GLY A 66 8.76 10.13 1.22
C GLY A 66 7.86 10.05 -0.02
N GLY A 67 8.43 9.76 -1.18
CA GLY A 67 7.67 9.68 -2.45
C GLY A 67 6.59 8.60 -2.47
N LEU A 68 6.69 7.58 -1.61
CA LEU A 68 5.67 6.54 -1.47
C LEU A 68 4.41 7.01 -0.74
N SER A 69 4.40 8.23 -0.18
CA SER A 69 3.25 8.80 0.50
C SER A 69 1.97 8.83 -0.34
N ILE A 70 2.08 8.79 -1.67
CA ILE A 70 0.95 8.70 -2.61
C ILE A 70 0.10 7.43 -2.42
N PHE A 71 0.64 6.37 -1.81
CA PHE A 71 -0.11 5.15 -1.47
C PHE A 71 -1.01 5.33 -0.25
N ILE A 72 -0.75 6.30 0.64
CA ILE A 72 -1.55 6.50 1.87
C ILE A 72 -3.03 6.79 1.55
N PRO A 73 -3.39 7.72 0.63
CA PRO A 73 -4.78 7.91 0.22
C PRO A 73 -5.47 6.61 -0.22
N LEU A 74 -4.78 5.81 -1.03
CA LEU A 74 -5.29 4.53 -1.53
C LEU A 74 -5.52 3.53 -0.37
N ILE A 75 -4.57 3.43 0.56
CA ILE A 75 -4.67 2.57 1.75
C ILE A 75 -5.86 2.99 2.62
N LEU A 76 -6.06 4.29 2.85
CA LEU A 76 -7.19 4.80 3.64
C LEU A 76 -8.54 4.49 2.95
N ILE A 77 -8.63 4.69 1.63
CA ILE A 77 -9.84 4.36 0.88
C ILE A 77 -10.14 2.87 0.97
N LEU A 78 -9.15 2.00 0.76
CA LEU A 78 -9.32 0.55 0.90
C LEU A 78 -9.69 0.14 2.33
N LEU A 79 -9.08 0.76 3.33
CA LEU A 79 -9.38 0.52 4.73
C LEU A 79 -10.82 0.90 5.07
N SER A 80 -11.32 2.01 4.52
CA SER A 80 -12.68 2.50 4.76
C SER A 80 -13.76 1.50 4.33
N VAL A 81 -13.49 0.71 3.27
CA VAL A 81 -14.43 -0.28 2.73
C VAL A 81 -14.80 -1.34 3.77
N HIS A 82 -13.85 -1.74 4.63
CA HIS A 82 -14.08 -2.72 5.70
C HIS A 82 -15.07 -2.25 6.77
N PHE A 83 -15.26 -0.93 6.90
CA PHE A 83 -16.20 -0.34 7.85
C PHE A 83 -17.61 -0.21 7.27
N PHE A 84 -17.79 -0.33 5.96
CA PHE A 84 -19.10 -0.35 5.35
C PHE A 84 -19.76 -1.72 5.50
N ASN A 85 -20.66 -1.85 6.47
CA ASN A 85 -21.40 -3.08 6.75
C ASN A 85 -22.54 -3.35 5.74
N THR A 86 -22.26 -3.26 4.43
CA THR A 86 -23.20 -3.63 3.37
C THR A 86 -22.70 -4.88 2.64
N LYS A 87 -23.61 -5.73 2.18
CA LYS A 87 -23.25 -6.91 1.38
C LYS A 87 -22.53 -6.55 0.07
N LYS A 88 -22.78 -5.34 -0.46
CA LYS A 88 -22.20 -4.83 -1.71
C LYS A 88 -20.74 -4.36 -1.57
N PHE A 89 -20.23 -4.14 -0.36
CA PHE A 89 -18.86 -3.66 -0.15
C PHE A 89 -17.91 -4.74 0.39
N LYS A 90 -18.39 -5.98 0.56
CA LYS A 90 -17.58 -7.13 1.02
C LYS A 90 -16.70 -7.79 -0.05
N PHE A 91 -16.51 -7.14 -1.19
CA PHE A 91 -15.64 -7.66 -2.26
C PHE A 91 -14.15 -7.60 -1.89
N ILE A 92 -13.77 -6.63 -1.04
CA ILE A 92 -12.38 -6.49 -0.59
C ILE A 92 -12.19 -7.33 0.66
N LYS A 93 -11.38 -8.38 0.55
CA LYS A 93 -11.04 -9.23 1.69
C LYS A 93 -10.04 -8.50 2.62
N PRO A 94 -10.12 -8.68 3.96
CA PRO A 94 -9.22 -7.99 4.90
C PRO A 94 -7.73 -8.26 4.68
N ASN A 95 -7.38 -9.47 4.25
CA ASN A 95 -6.01 -9.84 3.91
C ASN A 95 -5.44 -8.99 2.76
N VAL A 96 -6.26 -8.60 1.78
CA VAL A 96 -5.81 -7.74 0.67
C VAL A 96 -5.34 -6.39 1.20
N THR A 97 -6.15 -5.73 2.03
CA THR A 97 -5.77 -4.43 2.62
C THR A 97 -4.60 -4.56 3.59
N GLY A 98 -4.57 -5.61 4.41
CA GLY A 98 -3.44 -5.89 5.30
C GLY A 98 -2.14 -6.13 4.53
N GLY A 99 -2.21 -6.89 3.43
CA GLY A 99 -1.10 -7.13 2.53
C GLY A 99 -0.56 -5.84 1.92
N LEU A 100 -1.45 -4.94 1.44
CA LEU A 100 -1.03 -3.63 0.92
C LEU A 100 -0.31 -2.79 1.98
N ILE A 101 -0.77 -2.81 3.23
CA ILE A 101 -0.12 -2.09 4.34
C ILE A 101 1.27 -2.69 4.61
N MET A 102 1.41 -4.01 4.64
CA MET A 102 2.72 -4.67 4.82
C MET A 102 3.68 -4.36 3.68
N ILE A 103 3.20 -4.39 2.43
CA ILE A 103 3.98 -4.00 1.26
C ILE A 103 4.45 -2.55 1.41
N PHE A 104 3.53 -1.64 1.74
CA PHE A 104 3.85 -0.23 1.91
C PHE A 104 4.91 0.02 2.98
N ILE A 105 4.74 -0.56 4.18
CA ILE A 105 5.71 -0.46 5.29
C ILE A 105 7.07 -1.03 4.87
N SER A 106 7.07 -2.17 4.18
CA SER A 106 8.32 -2.79 3.74
C SER A 106 9.02 -1.97 2.67
N LEU A 107 8.29 -1.36 1.73
CA LEU A 107 8.85 -0.51 0.69
C LEU A 107 9.44 0.79 1.26
N ILE A 108 8.74 1.47 2.18
CA ILE A 108 9.31 2.67 2.82
C ILE A 108 10.53 2.31 3.68
N GLY A 109 10.53 1.15 4.33
CA GLY A 109 11.66 0.67 5.14
C GLY A 109 12.87 0.33 4.27
N ILE A 110 12.71 -0.49 3.23
CA ILE A 110 13.83 -0.94 2.39
C ILE A 110 14.43 0.20 1.58
N LEU A 111 13.60 1.12 1.08
CA LEU A 111 14.04 2.31 0.33
C LEU A 111 14.44 3.46 1.26
N GLN A 112 14.23 3.31 2.58
CA GLN A 112 14.51 4.32 3.60
C GLN A 112 13.89 5.69 3.28
N THR A 113 12.68 5.70 2.70
CA THR A 113 12.03 6.93 2.25
C THR A 113 11.19 7.55 3.36
N GLY A 114 11.40 8.85 3.60
CA GLY A 114 10.73 9.58 4.67
C GLY A 114 11.25 9.20 6.05
N GLU A 115 10.86 9.98 7.05
CA GLU A 115 11.29 9.80 8.45
C GLU A 115 10.93 8.41 8.99
N ILE A 116 9.75 7.89 8.66
CA ILE A 116 9.29 6.59 9.16
C ILE A 116 10.06 5.45 8.51
N GLY A 117 10.28 5.50 7.20
CA GLY A 117 11.04 4.48 6.48
C GLY A 117 12.49 4.37 6.98
N ALA A 118 13.15 5.52 7.10
CA ALA A 118 14.50 5.59 7.65
C ALA A 118 14.56 5.08 9.10
N SER A 119 13.59 5.46 9.94
CA SER A 119 13.51 4.99 11.32
C SER A 119 13.34 3.47 11.41
N ILE A 120 12.44 2.88 10.62
CA ILE A 120 12.24 1.42 10.59
C ILE A 120 13.55 0.70 10.25
N PHE A 121 14.24 1.15 9.19
CA PHE A 121 15.48 0.50 8.76
C PHE A 121 16.59 0.68 9.78
N GLU A 122 16.76 1.88 10.34
CA GLU A 122 17.82 2.17 11.30
C GLU A 122 17.67 1.34 12.58
N ASN A 123 16.45 1.24 13.13
CA ASN A 123 16.20 0.41 14.31
C ASN A 123 16.50 -1.06 14.04
N LEU A 124 16.04 -1.61 12.91
CA LEU A 124 16.34 -3.00 12.55
C LEU A 124 17.83 -3.22 12.29
N LYS A 125 18.53 -2.25 11.72
CA LYS A 125 19.97 -2.31 11.48
C LYS A 125 20.75 -2.35 12.79
N LEU A 126 20.34 -1.55 13.78
CA LEU A 126 20.96 -1.54 15.12
C LEU A 126 20.81 -2.89 15.82
N ASP A 127 19.64 -3.51 15.71
CA ASP A 127 19.34 -4.77 16.39
C ASP A 127 19.91 -6.02 15.66
N PHE A 128 19.93 -6.01 14.32
CA PHE A 128 20.17 -7.23 13.52
C PHE A 128 21.27 -7.11 12.45
N SER A 129 21.97 -5.98 12.34
CA SER A 129 22.83 -5.58 11.21
C SER A 129 22.09 -5.19 9.92
N VAL A 130 22.81 -4.59 8.97
CA VAL A 130 22.27 -4.21 7.65
C VAL A 130 21.68 -5.42 6.91
N ALA A 131 22.40 -6.54 6.90
CA ALA A 131 21.94 -7.75 6.23
C ALA A 131 20.68 -8.31 6.89
N GLY A 132 20.64 -8.33 8.23
CA GLY A 132 19.47 -8.77 8.99
C GLY A 132 18.24 -7.90 8.73
N ALA A 133 18.39 -6.57 8.73
CA ALA A 133 17.31 -5.64 8.44
C ALA A 133 16.71 -5.85 7.04
N VAL A 134 17.57 -6.00 6.01
CA VAL A 134 17.13 -6.28 4.63
C VAL A 134 16.36 -7.60 4.55
N VAL A 135 16.86 -8.66 5.19
CA VAL A 135 16.18 -9.97 5.21
C VAL A 135 14.82 -9.88 5.90
N ILE A 136 14.74 -9.27 7.08
CA ILE A 136 13.49 -9.13 7.84
C ILE A 136 12.45 -8.34 7.02
N ILE A 137 12.84 -7.17 6.50
CA ILE A 137 11.93 -6.34 5.68
C ILE A 137 11.54 -7.07 4.40
N GLY A 138 12.47 -7.79 3.76
CA GLY A 138 12.20 -8.61 2.57
C GLY A 138 11.19 -9.73 2.82
N VAL A 139 11.27 -10.41 3.95
CA VAL A 139 10.29 -11.43 4.35
C VAL A 139 8.91 -10.79 4.57
N ILE A 140 8.83 -9.64 5.25
CA ILE A 140 7.56 -8.92 5.44
C ILE A 140 6.97 -8.48 4.09
N LEU A 141 7.81 -8.04 3.14
CA LEU A 141 7.38 -7.70 1.79
C LEU A 141 6.77 -8.90 1.07
N VAL A 142 7.42 -10.06 1.13
CA VAL A 142 6.92 -11.31 0.53
C VAL A 142 5.58 -11.72 1.15
N ILE A 143 5.49 -11.71 2.49
CA ILE A 143 4.22 -12.00 3.19
C ILE A 143 3.13 -11.01 2.75
N GLY A 144 3.46 -9.72 2.68
CA GLY A 144 2.54 -8.68 2.20
C GLY A 144 2.04 -8.93 0.78
N LEU A 145 2.91 -9.33 -0.13
CA LEU A 145 2.56 -9.68 -1.52
C LEU A 145 1.64 -10.90 -1.60
N VAL A 146 1.93 -11.96 -0.84
CA VAL A 146 1.09 -13.16 -0.78
C VAL A 146 -0.32 -12.81 -0.27
N LEU A 147 -0.42 -12.01 0.79
CA LEU A 147 -1.70 -11.57 1.35
C LEU A 147 -2.46 -10.61 0.43
N PHE A 148 -1.76 -9.68 -0.21
CA PHE A 148 -2.35 -8.70 -1.13
C PHE A 148 -2.93 -9.37 -2.37
N LEU A 149 -2.21 -10.33 -2.94
CA LEU A 149 -2.64 -11.10 -4.11
C LEU A 149 -3.65 -12.20 -3.77
N ASP A 150 -3.96 -12.40 -2.48
CA ASP A 150 -4.90 -13.41 -2.00
C ASP A 150 -4.55 -14.81 -2.54
N THR A 151 -3.25 -15.14 -2.53
CA THR A 151 -2.68 -16.36 -3.14
C THR A 151 -1.97 -17.24 -2.10
N SER A 152 -1.68 -18.49 -2.45
CA SER A 152 -0.84 -19.37 -1.63
C SER A 152 0.65 -19.10 -1.86
N ILE A 153 1.49 -19.48 -0.90
CA ILE A 153 2.95 -19.33 -1.01
C ILE A 153 3.49 -20.11 -2.22
N ASP A 154 3.03 -21.34 -2.43
CA ASP A 154 3.47 -22.17 -3.56
C ASP A 154 3.13 -21.52 -4.91
N ALA A 155 1.89 -21.05 -5.05
CA ALA A 155 1.44 -20.36 -6.26
C ALA A 155 2.23 -19.05 -6.48
N PHE A 156 2.54 -18.32 -5.41
CA PHE A 156 3.35 -17.11 -5.48
C PHE A 156 4.79 -17.37 -5.92
N LEU A 157 5.43 -18.43 -5.42
CA LEU A 157 6.78 -18.83 -5.84
C LEU A 157 6.79 -19.23 -7.33
N ILE A 158 5.81 -20.02 -7.77
CA ILE A 158 5.65 -20.38 -9.19
C ILE A 158 5.48 -19.13 -10.05
N PHE A 159 4.68 -18.17 -9.60
CA PHE A 159 4.49 -16.89 -10.28
C PHE A 159 5.82 -16.12 -10.40
N ILE A 160 6.61 -16.00 -9.32
CA ILE A 160 7.94 -15.36 -9.36
C ILE A 160 8.85 -16.03 -10.40
N PHE A 161 8.99 -17.36 -10.35
CA PHE A 161 9.86 -18.08 -11.29
C PHE A 161 9.42 -17.89 -12.74
N THR A 162 8.10 -17.86 -12.98
CA THR A 162 7.52 -17.66 -14.31
C THR A 162 7.80 -16.25 -14.83
N VAL A 163 7.63 -15.22 -13.98
CA VAL A 163 7.93 -13.83 -14.33
C VAL A 163 9.42 -13.65 -14.61
N LEU A 164 10.30 -14.21 -13.76
CA LEU A 164 11.75 -14.14 -13.96
C LEU A 164 12.19 -14.80 -15.27
N LYS A 165 11.71 -16.02 -15.54
CA LYS A 165 11.99 -16.73 -16.80
C LYS A 165 11.52 -15.93 -18.01
N SER A 166 10.32 -15.37 -17.95
CA SER A 166 9.74 -14.58 -19.03
C SER A 166 10.52 -13.28 -19.27
N GLY A 167 10.95 -12.60 -18.20
CA GLY A 167 11.79 -11.41 -18.27
C GLY A 167 13.16 -11.70 -18.91
N ILE A 168 13.82 -12.79 -18.51
CA ILE A 168 15.10 -13.22 -19.11
C ILE A 168 14.92 -13.51 -20.60
N LEU A 169 13.86 -14.23 -20.99
CA LEU A 169 13.55 -14.51 -22.40
C LEU A 169 13.27 -13.23 -23.20
N PHE A 170 12.53 -12.28 -22.62
CA PHE A 170 12.25 -10.99 -23.24
C PHE A 170 13.54 -10.19 -23.48
N ILE A 171 14.42 -10.09 -22.47
CA ILE A 171 15.73 -9.43 -22.59
C ILE A 171 16.57 -10.13 -23.67
N LYS A 172 16.62 -11.47 -23.68
CA LYS A 172 17.39 -12.21 -24.69
C LYS A 172 16.86 -11.98 -26.11
N ASN A 173 15.55 -11.98 -26.31
CA ASN A 173 14.98 -11.90 -27.65
C ASN A 173 14.95 -10.47 -28.21
N TYR A 174 14.81 -9.45 -27.36
CA TYR A 174 14.68 -8.06 -27.80
C TYR A 174 15.96 -7.23 -27.60
N PHE A 175 16.70 -7.41 -26.50
CA PHE A 175 17.94 -6.66 -26.28
C PHE A 175 19.15 -7.29 -26.98
N LEU A 176 19.38 -8.60 -26.86
CA LEU A 176 20.58 -9.23 -27.47
C LEU A 176 20.50 -9.26 -29.01
N ARG A 177 19.31 -9.40 -29.61
CA ARG A 177 19.16 -9.37 -31.07
C ARG A 177 19.58 -8.02 -31.66
N THR A 178 19.29 -6.91 -30.98
CA THR A 178 19.63 -5.56 -31.46
C THR A 178 21.14 -5.28 -31.48
N PHE A 179 21.93 -5.94 -30.63
CA PHE A 179 23.40 -5.81 -30.62
C PHE A 179 24.12 -6.75 -31.58
N PHE A 180 23.63 -7.99 -31.77
CA PHE A 180 24.31 -8.97 -32.61
C PHE A 180 23.96 -8.90 -34.10
N THR A 181 22.87 -8.24 -34.52
CA THR A 181 22.51 -8.15 -35.95
C THR A 181 23.16 -6.98 -36.71
N LYS A 182 23.91 -6.09 -36.03
CA LYS A 182 24.62 -4.96 -36.68
C LYS A 182 26.04 -5.30 -37.15
N GLY A 183 26.56 -6.50 -36.81
CA GLY A 183 27.90 -6.96 -37.22
C GLY A 183 27.98 -7.58 -38.61
N ASP A 184 26.87 -8.14 -39.12
CA ASP A 184 26.87 -8.96 -40.35
C ASP A 184 26.45 -8.20 -41.63
N GLN A 185 26.34 -6.86 -41.58
CA GLN A 185 25.96 -6.04 -42.76
C GLN A 185 27.09 -5.16 -43.31
N LYS A 186 28.36 -5.45 -43.02
CA LYS A 186 29.51 -4.72 -43.59
C LYS A 186 30.37 -5.51 -44.58
N GLU A 187 29.97 -6.72 -44.95
CA GLU A 187 30.66 -7.51 -45.98
C GLU A 187 29.68 -8.01 -47.05
N MET A 188 29.18 -7.12 -47.90
CA MET A 188 28.81 -7.40 -49.30
C MET A 188 29.04 -6.15 -50.14
#